data_AF-A0A3A4YZJ3-F1
#
_entry.id   AF-A0A3A4YZJ3-F1
#
_cell.length_a   1.000
_cell.length_b   1.000
_cell.length_c   1.000
_cell.angle_alpha   90.00
_cell.angle_beta   90.00
_cell.angle_gamma   90.00
#
_symmetry.space_group_name_H-M   'P 1'
#
loop_
_entity.id
_entity.type
_entity.pdbx_description
1 polymer ?
#
loop_
_entity_poly.entity_id
_entity_poly.type
_entity_poly.pdbx_seq_one_letter_code
_entity_poly.pdbx_strand_id
1 'polypeptide(L)'
;MAVTQEMICITCPMGCRLKTTQEGSVLLNVDGHGCKRGPRFAKEELTDPRRMVATTVRVRGSVHPLAPVYTAKPFPKPRIFDLLREVRGLEIEAPVVMNQVVLENALGEGINLIASRDMPRVNECDNFTGELSPSERYFQPIRDRSETNPPPHTASHLPLPASRTWRRGASDQ
;
A
#
# COMPACT_ATOMS: atom_id res chain seq x y z
N MET A 1 6.14 -39.43 6.87
CA MET A 1 7.53 -38.93 6.77
C MET A 1 7.52 -37.48 7.18
N ALA A 2 8.18 -37.16 8.30
CA ALA A 2 8.31 -35.78 8.75
C ALA A 2 9.29 -35.02 7.83
N VAL A 3 8.87 -33.84 7.37
CA VAL A 3 9.66 -32.93 6.54
C VAL A 3 9.97 -31.69 7.37
N THR A 4 11.25 -31.37 7.49
CA THR A 4 11.71 -30.13 8.14
C THR A 4 12.01 -29.07 7.08
N GLN A 5 11.45 -27.88 7.24
CA GLN A 5 11.67 -26.73 6.35
C GLN A 5 12.08 -25.50 7.17
N GLU A 6 12.83 -24.61 6.54
CA GLU A 6 13.19 -23.31 7.11
C GLU A 6 12.32 -22.21 6.49
N MET A 7 11.81 -21.29 7.32
CA MET A 7 11.05 -20.14 6.87
C MET A 7 11.33 -18.90 7.72
N ILE A 8 11.04 -17.71 7.21
CA ILE A 8 11.22 -16.45 7.93
C ILE A 8 9.87 -15.94 8.40
N CYS A 9 9.75 -15.64 9.69
CA CYS A 9 8.57 -14.99 10.25
C CYS A 9 8.50 -13.53 9.77
N ILE A 10 7.57 -13.22 8.86
CA ILE A 10 7.39 -11.86 8.31
C ILE A 10 6.42 -11.00 9.12
N THR A 11 5.89 -11.51 10.23
CA THR A 11 4.89 -10.79 11.06
C THR A 11 5.48 -9.58 11.78
N CYS A 12 6.80 -9.48 11.92
CA CYS A 12 7.46 -8.41 12.65
C CYS A 12 8.79 -8.03 12.00
N PRO A 13 9.28 -6.80 12.23
CA PRO A 13 10.52 -6.32 11.61
C PRO A 13 11.75 -7.13 12.03
N MET A 14 11.70 -7.88 13.14
CA MET A 14 12.83 -8.71 13.59
C MET A 14 13.10 -9.93 12.70
N GLY A 15 12.11 -10.45 11.96
CA GLY A 15 12.34 -11.51 10.98
C GLY A 15 12.95 -12.81 11.53
N CYS A 16 12.37 -13.42 12.58
CA CYS A 16 12.93 -14.65 13.17
C CYS A 16 13.01 -15.79 12.13
N ARG A 17 14.12 -16.54 12.12
CA ARG A 17 14.27 -17.76 11.32
C ARG A 17 13.61 -18.92 12.06
N LEU A 18 12.54 -19.45 11.48
CA LEU A 18 11.77 -20.56 12.02
C LEU A 18 12.17 -21.86 11.33
N LYS A 19 12.30 -22.94 12.12
CA LYS A 19 12.39 -24.31 11.63
C LYS A 19 11.07 -25.00 11.90
N THR A 20 10.37 -25.40 10.86
CA THR A 20 9.05 -26.05 10.96
C THR A 20 9.18 -27.51 10.57
N THR A 21 8.75 -28.40 11.46
CA THR A 21 8.66 -29.84 11.18
C THR A 21 7.19 -30.18 10.95
N GLN A 22 6.86 -30.71 9.77
CA GLN A 22 5.48 -31.07 9.40
C GLN A 22 5.41 -32.52 8.93
N GLU A 23 4.27 -33.16 9.14
CA GLU A 23 3.96 -34.45 8.54
C GLU A 23 2.66 -34.32 7.75
N GLY A 24 2.79 -34.34 6.41
CA GLY A 24 1.68 -34.02 5.52
C GLY A 24 1.16 -32.60 5.74
N SER A 25 -0.10 -32.48 6.14
CA SER A 25 -0.78 -31.22 6.45
C SER A 25 -0.73 -30.82 7.93
N VAL A 26 -0.12 -31.64 8.79
CA VAL A 26 -0.08 -31.39 10.23
C VAL A 26 1.27 -30.81 10.63
N LEU A 27 1.24 -29.66 11.30
CA LEU A 27 2.43 -29.03 11.88
C LEU A 27 2.75 -29.69 13.23
N LEU A 28 3.92 -30.32 13.33
CA LEU A 28 4.36 -31.04 14.54
C LEU A 28 5.11 -30.12 15.50
N ASN A 29 6.10 -29.37 14.99
CA ASN A 29 6.90 -28.47 15.82
C ASN A 29 7.33 -27.21 15.06
N VAL A 30 7.56 -26.12 15.80
CA VAL A 30 8.13 -24.86 15.31
C VAL A 30 9.22 -24.40 16.27
N ASP A 31 10.46 -24.41 15.80
CA ASP A 31 11.63 -23.95 16.55
C ASP A 31 12.14 -22.59 16.02
N GLY A 32 12.92 -21.86 16.83
CA GLY A 32 13.55 -20.60 16.42
C GLY A 32 12.68 -19.35 16.57
N HIS A 33 11.55 -19.43 17.27
CA HIS A 33 10.69 -18.27 17.51
C HIS A 33 11.08 -17.49 18.78
N GLY A 34 11.18 -16.17 18.67
CA GLY A 34 11.34 -15.27 19.83
C GLY A 34 10.02 -14.84 20.48
N CYS A 35 8.87 -15.24 19.92
CA CYS A 35 7.56 -14.83 20.42
C CYS A 35 6.44 -15.80 20.03
N LYS A 36 5.27 -15.65 20.64
CA LYS A 36 4.06 -16.45 20.37
C LYS A 36 3.50 -16.27 18.95
N ARG A 37 3.86 -15.18 18.26
CA ARG A 37 3.38 -14.90 16.89
C ARG A 37 4.04 -15.77 15.83
N GLY A 38 5.29 -16.20 16.06
CA GLY A 38 6.06 -17.02 15.11
C GLY A 38 5.39 -18.36 14.79
N PRO A 39 5.06 -19.19 15.80
CA PRO A 39 4.36 -20.46 15.58
C PRO A 39 2.99 -20.28 14.93
N ARG A 40 2.26 -19.21 15.29
CA ARG A 40 0.97 -18.90 14.69
C ARG A 40 1.11 -18.60 13.18
N PHE A 41 2.06 -17.75 12.82
CA PHE A 41 2.36 -17.42 11.43
C PHE A 41 2.79 -18.66 10.63
N ALA A 42 3.69 -19.49 11.17
CA ALA A 42 4.11 -20.72 10.52
C ALA A 42 2.93 -21.66 10.24
N LYS A 43 2.04 -21.83 11.22
CA LYS A 43 0.82 -22.61 11.05
C LYS A 43 -0.09 -22.04 9.97
N GLU A 44 -0.38 -20.73 10.02
CA GLU A 44 -1.26 -20.06 9.04
C GLU A 44 -0.67 -20.15 7.63
N GLU A 45 0.61 -19.84 7.43
CA GLU A 45 1.24 -19.85 6.11
C GLU A 45 1.33 -21.25 5.48
N LEU A 46 1.47 -22.30 6.29
CA LEU A 46 1.51 -23.69 5.82
C LEU A 46 0.11 -24.28 5.53
N THR A 47 -0.92 -23.84 6.23
CA THR A 47 -2.28 -24.40 6.12
C THR A 47 -3.18 -23.59 5.19
N ASP A 48 -3.15 -22.26 5.31
CA ASP A 48 -3.99 -21.34 4.54
C ASP A 48 -3.27 -19.98 4.40
N PRO A 49 -2.30 -19.88 3.46
CA PRO A 49 -1.57 -18.65 3.24
C PRO A 49 -2.53 -17.58 2.70
N ARG A 50 -2.80 -16.54 3.50
CA ARG A 50 -3.67 -15.42 3.13
C ARG A 50 -2.90 -14.12 3.01
N ARG A 51 -3.32 -13.24 2.10
CA ARG A 51 -2.74 -11.90 1.88
C ARG A 51 -3.83 -10.88 1.59
N MET A 52 -3.61 -9.63 1.99
CA MET A 52 -4.47 -8.52 1.56
C MET A 52 -4.28 -8.30 0.06
N VAL A 53 -5.37 -8.20 -0.69
CA VAL A 53 -5.34 -7.93 -2.13
C VAL A 53 -5.77 -6.49 -2.35
N ALA A 54 -4.91 -5.71 -3.00
CA ALA A 54 -5.22 -4.38 -3.52
C ALA A 54 -5.19 -4.44 -5.05
N THR A 55 -6.21 -3.88 -5.69
CA THR A 55 -6.38 -3.89 -7.16
C THR A 55 -7.18 -2.66 -7.59
N THR A 56 -7.58 -2.60 -8.85
CA THR A 56 -8.40 -1.51 -9.39
C THR A 56 -9.64 -2.05 -10.09
N VAL A 57 -10.72 -1.27 -10.05
CA VAL A 57 -11.97 -1.50 -10.78
C VAL A 57 -12.22 -0.35 -11.74
N ARG A 58 -12.88 -0.62 -12.88
CA ARG A 58 -13.26 0.43 -13.82
C ARG A 58 -14.39 1.28 -13.26
N VAL A 59 -14.27 2.60 -13.41
CA VAL A 59 -15.32 3.55 -13.01
C VAL A 59 -15.73 4.40 -14.19
N ARG A 60 -17.04 4.48 -14.45
CA ARG A 60 -17.63 5.38 -15.43
C ARG A 60 -18.01 6.69 -14.81
N GLY A 61 -17.71 7.78 -15.52
CA GLY A 61 -18.15 9.12 -15.17
C GLY A 61 -17.36 9.78 -14.04
N SER A 62 -16.23 9.20 -13.60
CA SER A 62 -15.25 9.85 -12.73
C SER A 62 -14.06 10.44 -13.49
N VAL A 63 -13.36 11.39 -12.88
CA VAL A 63 -12.14 12.00 -13.43
C VAL A 63 -11.07 10.97 -13.75
N HIS A 64 -10.90 9.97 -12.88
CA HIS A 64 -10.02 8.84 -13.12
C HIS A 64 -10.83 7.62 -13.57
N PRO A 65 -10.40 6.89 -14.61
CA PRO A 65 -11.15 5.74 -15.15
C PRO A 65 -11.05 4.47 -14.29
N LEU A 66 -10.16 4.47 -13.29
CA LEU A 66 -9.91 3.33 -12.41
C LEU A 66 -9.97 3.79 -10.95
N ALA A 67 -10.75 3.09 -10.13
CA ALA A 67 -10.78 3.28 -8.68
C ALA A 67 -9.94 2.21 -7.98
N PRO A 68 -9.07 2.60 -7.02
CA PRO A 68 -8.37 1.65 -6.18
C PRO A 68 -9.35 0.99 -5.20
N VAL A 69 -9.26 -0.34 -5.14
CA VAL A 69 -10.07 -1.18 -4.28
C VAL A 69 -9.19 -2.20 -3.56
N TYR A 70 -9.62 -2.65 -2.39
CA TYR A 70 -8.91 -3.62 -1.58
C TYR A 70 -9.87 -4.57 -0.87
N THR A 71 -9.41 -5.77 -0.54
CA THR A 71 -10.19 -6.74 0.23
C THR A 71 -10.29 -6.32 1.68
N ALA A 72 -11.47 -6.46 2.30
CA ALA A 72 -11.68 -6.12 3.71
C ALA A 72 -10.84 -6.95 4.69
N LYS A 73 -10.47 -8.17 4.29
CA LYS A 73 -9.71 -9.14 5.09
C LYS A 73 -8.69 -9.88 4.20
N PRO A 74 -7.67 -10.55 4.79
CA PRO A 74 -6.72 -11.36 4.02
C PRO A 74 -7.44 -12.46 3.22
N PHE A 75 -7.15 -12.50 1.93
CA PHE A 75 -7.73 -13.42 0.95
C PHE A 75 -6.79 -14.62 0.70
N PRO A 76 -7.31 -15.84 0.48
CA PRO A 76 -6.47 -17.02 0.20
C PRO A 76 -5.57 -16.81 -1.03
N LYS A 77 -4.27 -16.99 -0.86
CA LYS A 77 -3.24 -16.84 -1.91
C LYS A 77 -3.56 -17.59 -3.21
N PRO A 78 -3.99 -18.87 -3.21
CA PRO A 78 -4.24 -19.59 -4.46
C PRO A 78 -5.40 -18.98 -5.27
N ARG A 79 -6.35 -18.32 -4.61
CA ARG A 79 -7.56 -17.75 -5.25
C ARG A 79 -7.40 -16.29 -5.68
N ILE A 80 -6.26 -15.65 -5.39
CA ILE A 80 -6.03 -14.23 -5.72
C ILE A 80 -6.20 -13.98 -7.23
N PHE A 81 -5.67 -14.87 -8.08
CA PHE A 81 -5.78 -14.69 -9.52
C PHE A 81 -7.22 -14.83 -10.03
N ASP A 82 -8.02 -15.68 -9.40
CA ASP A 82 -9.44 -15.82 -9.73
C ASP A 82 -10.19 -14.53 -9.39
N LEU A 83 -9.90 -13.94 -8.22
CA LEU A 83 -10.47 -12.67 -7.78
C LEU A 83 -10.13 -11.54 -8.77
N LEU A 84 -8.86 -11.48 -9.21
CA LEU A 84 -8.44 -10.47 -10.18
C LEU A 84 -9.14 -10.61 -11.53
N ARG A 85 -9.48 -11.83 -11.95
CA ARG A 85 -10.24 -12.05 -13.20
C ARG A 85 -11.68 -11.58 -13.06
N GLU A 86 -12.31 -11.86 -11.91
CA GLU A 86 -13.67 -11.39 -11.59
C GLU A 86 -13.72 -9.85 -11.60
N VAL A 87 -12.82 -9.20 -10.85
CA VAL A 87 -12.77 -7.74 -10.73
C VAL A 87 -12.51 -7.04 -12.07
N ARG A 88 -11.75 -7.65 -12.98
CA ARG A 88 -11.48 -7.09 -14.32
C ARG A 88 -12.74 -6.93 -15.18
N GLY A 89 -13.76 -7.75 -14.94
CA GLY A 89 -15.05 -7.67 -15.61
C GLY A 89 -16.01 -6.65 -14.98
N LEU A 90 -15.70 -6.15 -13.79
CA LEU A 90 -16.55 -5.22 -13.06
C LEU A 90 -16.35 -3.79 -13.54
N GLU A 91 -17.46 -3.07 -13.61
CA GLU A 91 -17.52 -1.65 -13.93
C GLU A 91 -18.55 -1.01 -13.00
N ILE A 92 -18.16 0.07 -12.32
CA ILE A 92 -19.02 0.82 -11.41
C ILE A 92 -19.21 2.25 -11.91
N GLU A 93 -20.24 2.94 -11.44
CA GLU A 93 -20.50 4.33 -11.80
C GLU A 93 -20.08 5.29 -10.69
N ALA A 94 -19.57 6.46 -11.06
CA ALA A 94 -19.35 7.57 -10.14
C ALA A 94 -20.69 8.19 -9.69
N PRO A 95 -20.81 8.75 -8.48
CA PRO A 95 -19.77 8.89 -7.48
C PRO A 95 -19.53 7.61 -6.67
N VAL A 96 -18.27 7.30 -6.39
CA VAL A 96 -17.87 6.22 -5.47
C VAL A 96 -17.33 6.86 -4.21
N VAL A 97 -17.77 6.39 -3.04
CA VAL A 97 -17.32 6.90 -1.74
C VAL A 97 -16.29 5.96 -1.14
N MET A 98 -15.32 6.49 -0.39
CA MET A 98 -14.38 5.70 0.37
C MET A 98 -15.12 4.74 1.33
N ASN A 99 -14.60 3.52 1.46
CA ASN A 99 -15.22 2.42 2.22
C ASN A 99 -16.52 1.86 1.64
N GLN A 100 -16.94 2.30 0.46
CA GLN A 100 -18.03 1.67 -0.28
C GLN A 100 -17.66 0.25 -0.69
N VAL A 101 -18.59 -0.69 -0.49
CA VAL A 101 -18.45 -2.06 -0.98
C VAL A 101 -18.73 -2.10 -2.47
N VAL A 102 -17.74 -2.55 -3.25
CA VAL A 102 -17.79 -2.67 -4.71
C VAL A 102 -18.25 -4.08 -5.13
N LEU A 103 -17.81 -5.09 -4.38
CA LEU A 103 -18.19 -6.48 -4.59
C LEU A 103 -18.38 -7.15 -3.22
N GLU A 104 -19.58 -7.65 -2.97
CA GLU A 104 -19.89 -8.43 -1.77
C GLU A 104 -19.49 -9.89 -1.95
N ASN A 105 -19.02 -10.52 -0.87
CA ASN A 105 -18.76 -11.96 -0.83
C ASN A 105 -17.91 -12.48 -2.01
N ALA A 106 -16.75 -11.86 -2.24
CA ALA A 106 -15.91 -12.15 -3.39
C ALA A 106 -15.53 -13.64 -3.46
N LEU A 107 -15.89 -14.29 -4.57
CA LEU A 107 -15.72 -15.73 -4.80
C LEU A 107 -16.28 -16.68 -3.71
N GLY A 108 -17.26 -16.22 -2.92
CA GLY A 108 -17.89 -17.02 -1.87
C GLY A 108 -17.10 -17.14 -0.56
N GLU A 109 -16.05 -16.34 -0.36
CA GLU A 109 -15.18 -16.38 0.84
C GLU A 109 -15.71 -15.55 2.03
N GLY A 110 -16.84 -14.86 1.88
CA GLY A 110 -17.37 -13.93 2.87
C GLY A 110 -16.52 -12.67 3.04
N ILE A 111 -15.70 -12.34 2.05
CA ILE A 111 -14.78 -11.19 2.06
C ILE A 111 -15.25 -10.17 1.02
N ASN A 112 -15.49 -8.94 1.46
CA ASN A 112 -15.91 -7.85 0.59
C ASN A 112 -14.71 -7.15 -0.06
N LEU A 113 -14.93 -6.61 -1.26
CA LEU A 113 -14.02 -5.69 -1.95
C LEU A 113 -14.51 -4.25 -1.74
N ILE A 114 -13.62 -3.39 -1.27
CA ILE A 114 -13.95 -2.06 -0.76
C ILE A 114 -13.14 -0.98 -1.50
N ALA A 115 -13.75 0.16 -1.80
CA ALA A 115 -13.05 1.31 -2.39
C ALA A 115 -12.16 2.04 -1.36
N SER A 116 -10.93 2.37 -1.75
CA SER A 116 -9.97 3.04 -0.85
C SER A 116 -9.94 4.57 -0.97
N ARG A 117 -10.67 5.15 -1.92
CA ARG A 117 -10.73 6.60 -2.15
C ARG A 117 -12.09 7.02 -2.71
N ASP A 118 -12.40 8.29 -2.55
CA ASP A 118 -13.53 8.92 -3.23
C ASP A 118 -13.23 9.13 -4.72
N MET A 119 -14.26 8.92 -5.54
CA MET A 119 -14.25 9.10 -6.99
C MET A 119 -15.47 9.95 -7.38
N PRO A 120 -15.37 11.29 -7.31
CA PRO A 120 -16.47 12.18 -7.67
C PRO A 120 -16.77 12.11 -9.17
N ARG A 121 -17.99 12.52 -9.56
CA ARG A 121 -18.38 12.61 -10.96
C ARG A 121 -17.59 13.72 -11.66
N VAL A 122 -17.30 13.58 -12.96
CA VAL A 122 -16.58 14.59 -13.77
C VAL A 122 -17.23 15.99 -13.70
N ASN A 123 -18.53 16.09 -13.42
CA ASN A 123 -19.22 17.38 -13.33
C ASN A 123 -19.17 17.99 -11.92
N GLU A 124 -18.66 17.26 -10.92
CA GLU A 124 -18.50 17.72 -9.53
C GLU A 124 -17.10 18.28 -9.27
N CYS A 125 -16.10 17.98 -10.11
CA CYS A 125 -14.73 18.51 -9.94
C CYS A 125 -14.59 19.98 -10.35
N ASP A 126 -15.50 20.52 -11.16
CA ASP A 126 -15.48 21.93 -11.59
C ASP A 126 -16.08 22.88 -10.54
N ASN A 127 -16.73 22.35 -9.50
CA ASN A 127 -17.35 23.11 -8.41
C ASN A 127 -16.59 22.98 -7.07
N PHE A 128 -15.27 22.78 -7.10
CA PHE A 128 -14.45 22.78 -5.89
C PHE A 128 -14.27 24.23 -5.37
N THR A 129 -15.29 24.77 -4.71
CA THR A 129 -15.25 26.05 -3.97
C THR A 129 -14.73 25.91 -2.53
N GLY A 130 -14.09 24.79 -2.20
CA GLY A 130 -13.49 24.53 -0.89
C GLY A 130 -11.97 24.72 -0.92
N GLU A 131 -11.41 25.38 0.09
CA GLU A 131 -9.96 25.51 0.25
C GLU A 131 -9.29 24.12 0.24
N LEU A 132 -8.40 23.90 -0.72
CA LEU A 132 -7.59 22.69 -0.82
C LEU A 132 -6.77 22.50 0.48
N SER A 133 -6.80 21.28 1.02
CA SER A 133 -5.92 20.93 2.14
C SER A 133 -4.44 21.05 1.74
N PRO A 134 -3.52 21.28 2.68
CA PRO A 134 -2.10 21.48 2.37
C PRO A 134 -1.45 20.35 1.53
N SER A 135 -1.91 19.11 1.68
CA SER A 135 -1.42 17.96 0.90
C SER A 135 -1.98 17.91 -0.53
N GLU A 136 -3.20 18.38 -0.76
CA GLU A 136 -3.83 18.43 -2.09
C GLU A 136 -3.25 19.56 -2.94
N ARG A 137 -2.81 20.65 -2.30
CA ARG A 137 -2.08 21.75 -2.94
C ARG A 137 -0.74 21.31 -3.54
N TYR A 138 -0.10 20.30 -2.95
CA TYR A 138 1.20 19.78 -3.38
C TYR A 138 1.12 18.93 -4.67
N PHE A 139 -0.05 18.34 -4.95
CA PHE A 139 -0.24 17.38 -6.05
C PHE A 139 -0.97 17.98 -7.26
N GLN A 140 -1.04 19.31 -7.37
CA GLN A 140 -1.57 19.91 -8.58
C GLN A 140 -0.69 19.50 -9.78
N PRO A 141 -1.28 19.02 -10.88
CA PRO A 141 -0.54 18.84 -12.11
C PRO A 141 0.07 20.20 -12.47
N ILE A 142 1.33 20.19 -12.91
CA ILE A 142 2.04 21.37 -13.41
C ILE A 142 1.33 21.78 -14.71
N ARG A 143 0.15 22.39 -14.60
CA ARG A 143 -0.56 23.01 -15.72
C ARG A 143 0.18 24.30 -16.01
N ASP A 144 0.94 24.24 -17.10
CA ASP A 144 1.54 25.34 -17.84
C ASP A 144 2.56 26.20 -17.06
N ARG A 145 3.85 25.91 -17.27
CA ARG A 145 4.99 26.67 -16.72
C ARG A 145 5.25 27.98 -17.48
N SER A 146 4.35 28.45 -18.32
CA SER A 146 4.57 29.60 -19.21
C SER A 146 4.24 30.97 -18.60
N GLU A 147 3.48 31.06 -17.49
CA GLU A 147 2.94 32.37 -17.07
C GLU A 147 3.34 32.92 -15.68
N THR A 148 4.13 32.23 -14.86
CA THR A 148 4.47 32.78 -13.52
C THR A 148 5.94 32.63 -13.11
N ASN A 149 6.86 33.22 -13.87
CA ASN A 149 8.17 33.57 -13.30
C ASN A 149 8.40 35.08 -13.46
N PRO A 150 8.20 35.91 -12.41
CA PRO A 150 8.64 37.30 -12.46
C PRO A 150 10.18 37.35 -12.59
N PRO A 151 10.75 38.34 -13.29
CA PRO A 151 12.19 38.40 -13.52
C PRO A 151 12.94 38.48 -12.19
N PRO A 152 14.07 37.76 -12.02
CA PRO A 152 14.84 37.81 -10.79
C PRO A 152 15.37 39.24 -10.60
N HIS A 153 14.86 39.92 -9.58
CA HIS A 153 15.33 41.22 -9.14
C HIS A 153 16.82 41.18 -8.79
N THR A 154 17.55 42.17 -9.33
CA THR A 154 18.84 42.73 -8.90
C THR A 154 19.40 42.19 -7.58
N ALA A 155 20.38 41.28 -7.67
CA ALA A 155 21.25 40.93 -6.56
C ALA A 155 22.23 42.08 -6.28
N SER A 156 21.88 42.96 -5.34
CA SER A 156 22.84 43.89 -4.76
C SER A 156 23.79 43.13 -3.82
N HIS A 157 25.09 43.30 -4.07
CA HIS A 157 26.24 42.76 -3.34
C HIS A 157 26.09 42.70 -1.81
N LEU A 158 26.37 41.53 -1.23
CA LEU A 158 26.86 41.37 0.14
C LEU A 158 28.04 40.38 0.11
N PRO A 159 29.18 40.69 0.76
CA PRO A 159 30.38 39.85 0.68
C PRO A 159 30.27 38.61 1.57
N LEU A 160 30.79 37.49 1.06
CA LEU A 160 30.90 36.20 1.75
C LEU A 160 31.90 36.27 2.93
N PRO A 161 31.57 35.77 4.14
CA PRO A 161 32.56 35.63 5.20
C PRO A 161 33.53 34.47 4.91
N ALA A 162 34.81 34.74 5.19
CA ALA A 162 35.95 33.88 4.91
C ALA A 162 35.91 32.53 5.66
N SER A 163 36.30 31.49 4.91
CA SER A 163 36.76 30.14 5.28
C SER A 163 36.84 29.80 6.79
N ARG A 164 35.96 28.91 7.26
CA ARG A 164 36.24 28.02 8.40
C ARG A 164 36.79 26.70 7.87
N THR A 165 38.07 26.46 8.13
CA THR A 165 38.77 25.22 7.83
C THR A 165 38.23 24.08 8.72
N TRP A 166 37.88 22.98 8.07
CA TRP A 166 37.47 21.72 8.70
C TRP A 166 38.65 21.09 9.44
N ARG A 167 38.60 21.06 10.78
CA ARG A 167 39.55 20.32 11.61
C ARG A 167 39.03 18.89 11.78
N ARG A 168 39.69 17.90 11.19
CA ARG A 168 39.43 16.46 11.42
C ARG A 168 39.78 16.13 12.88
N GLY A 169 38.81 15.60 13.62
CA GLY A 169 39.03 15.06 14.96
C GLY A 169 39.92 13.82 14.89
N ALA A 170 41.09 13.90 15.54
CA ALA A 170 41.88 12.74 15.92
C ALA A 170 41.35 12.24 17.28
N SER A 171 41.20 10.92 17.37
CA SER A 171 40.69 10.14 18.49
C SER A 171 41.62 10.18 19.72
N ASP A 172 40.99 10.12 20.90
CA ASP A 172 41.59 9.89 22.21
C ASP A 172 42.49 8.64 22.26
N GLN A 173 43.75 8.85 22.65
CA GLN A 173 44.49 8.09 23.68
C GLN A 173 45.81 8.78 24.01
#